data_AF-A0A7X5QRK7-F1
#
_entry.id   AF-A0A7X5QRK7-F1
#
_cell.length_a   1.000
_cell.length_b   1.000
_cell.length_c   1.000
_cell.angle_alpha   90.00
_cell.angle_beta   90.00
_cell.angle_gamma   90.00
#
_symmetry.space_group_name_H-M   'P 1'
#
loop_
_entity.id
_entity.type
_entity.pdbx_description
1 polymer ?
#
loop_
_entity_poly.entity_id
_entity_poly.type
_entity_poly.pdbx_seq_one_letter_code
_entity_poly.pdbx_strand_id
1 'polypeptide(L)'
;MTGQERWLIEELIARYENEPTLRDVFVEGVFDCEVFNRVYEGQAKCPVFYSIDSVNVSREVLAKYGLTLGNRQRVIALAKELEELQEGAAVRFMADRDLDHWFAGLEEVVRLKWTMFTCVEAHFLTPEALREIVRVAAAADVTDVVRFARSIECVLRDLYSLRLVDRQLTLNMSWVALRRYLSRRKDEVIFDAERYIDALLNSNQLFRRKAEVIASWAAWKGADAPDSRQVMQGHDLTELLAWAVSAFGGVKTFASTEAIERLFVVLAKGVPTLAEELV
;
A
#
# COMPACT_ATOMS: atom_id res chain seq x y z
N MET A 1 21.55 10.56 -2.02
CA MET A 1 21.02 11.69 -2.82
C MET A 1 22.01 12.02 -3.92
N THR A 2 22.01 11.23 -5.00
CA THR A 2 22.55 11.65 -6.29
C THR A 2 21.44 12.39 -7.00
N GLY A 3 21.67 13.65 -7.36
CA GLY A 3 20.71 14.49 -8.08
C GLY A 3 20.48 13.93 -9.48
N GLN A 4 19.62 12.93 -9.59
CA GLN A 4 19.09 12.50 -10.87
C GLN A 4 18.12 13.59 -11.30
N GLU A 5 18.41 14.20 -12.46
CA GLU A 5 17.54 15.16 -13.10
C GLU A 5 16.18 14.50 -13.32
N ARG A 6 15.12 15.12 -12.80
CA ARG A 6 13.75 14.60 -12.93
C ARG A 6 13.22 14.97 -14.29
N TRP A 7 12.54 14.04 -14.97
CA TRP A 7 11.92 14.31 -16.26
C TRP A 7 10.83 15.37 -16.14
N LEU A 8 10.80 16.27 -17.12
CA LEU A 8 9.68 17.15 -17.33
C LEU A 8 8.55 16.39 -18.03
N ILE A 9 7.30 16.84 -17.83
CA ILE A 9 6.14 16.20 -18.45
C ILE A 9 6.22 16.32 -19.98
N GLU A 10 6.69 17.46 -20.48
CA GLU A 10 6.87 17.72 -21.91
C GLU A 10 7.90 16.78 -22.55
N GLU A 11 8.95 16.39 -21.80
CA GLU A 11 9.94 15.40 -22.25
C GLU A 11 9.32 14.02 -22.38
N LEU A 12 8.44 13.63 -21.45
CA LEU A 12 7.73 12.36 -21.50
C LEU A 12 6.71 12.33 -22.66
N ILE A 13 6.00 13.43 -22.89
CA ILE A 13 5.10 13.56 -24.04
C ILE A 13 5.89 13.35 -25.34
N ALA A 14 6.98 14.10 -25.54
CA ALA A 14 7.82 13.97 -26.72
C ALA A 14 8.40 12.54 -26.87
N ARG A 15 8.80 11.91 -25.76
CA ARG A 15 9.30 10.52 -25.75
C ARG A 15 8.24 9.55 -26.27
N TYR A 16 7.02 9.60 -25.77
CA TYR A 16 5.98 8.64 -26.15
C TYR A 16 5.30 8.94 -27.49
N GLU A 17 5.38 10.18 -27.99
CA GLU A 17 5.00 10.49 -29.37
C GLU A 17 5.99 9.91 -30.39
N ASN A 18 7.29 9.94 -30.10
CA ASN A 18 8.33 9.43 -30.99
C ASN A 18 8.57 7.92 -30.83
N GLU A 19 8.40 7.38 -29.63
CA GLU A 19 8.62 5.97 -29.30
C GLU A 19 7.39 5.36 -28.59
N PRO A 20 6.23 5.26 -29.28
CA PRO A 20 4.96 4.83 -28.66
C PRO A 20 4.98 3.38 -28.17
N THR A 21 5.93 2.57 -28.62
CA THR A 21 6.06 1.16 -28.24
C THR A 21 6.82 0.94 -26.93
N LEU A 22 7.39 1.98 -26.33
CA LEU A 22 8.04 1.92 -25.02
C LEU A 22 7.03 1.52 -23.94
N ARG A 23 7.38 0.49 -23.17
CA ARG A 23 6.53 -0.11 -22.14
C ARG A 23 6.93 0.38 -20.76
N ASP A 24 6.85 1.68 -20.56
CA ASP A 24 7.19 2.30 -19.29
C ASP A 24 5.96 2.27 -18.35
N VAL A 25 6.19 2.03 -17.06
CA VAL A 25 5.15 2.03 -16.04
C VAL A 25 5.57 2.95 -14.90
N PHE A 26 4.77 3.98 -14.63
CA PHE A 26 4.99 4.88 -13.50
C PHE A 26 4.15 4.44 -12.30
N VAL A 27 4.79 4.28 -11.16
CA VAL A 27 4.20 3.80 -9.90
C VAL A 27 4.45 4.81 -8.77
N GLU A 28 3.80 4.63 -7.63
CA GLU A 28 3.85 5.61 -6.53
C GLU A 28 5.20 5.66 -5.83
N GLY A 29 5.86 4.51 -5.64
CA GLY A 29 7.06 4.41 -4.82
C GLY A 29 8.17 3.56 -5.42
N VAL A 30 9.36 3.68 -4.81
CA VAL A 30 10.52 2.85 -5.16
C VAL A 30 10.27 1.38 -4.83
N PHE A 31 9.57 1.11 -3.72
CA PHE A 31 9.18 -0.24 -3.33
C PHE A 31 8.38 -0.95 -4.44
N ASP A 32 7.33 -0.30 -4.96
CA ASP A 32 6.51 -0.84 -6.05
C ASP A 32 7.37 -1.14 -7.29
N CYS A 33 8.29 -0.23 -7.65
CA CYS A 33 9.22 -0.46 -8.76
C CYS A 33 10.01 -1.75 -8.55
N GLU A 34 10.58 -1.96 -7.37
CA GLU A 34 11.42 -3.11 -7.08
C GLU A 34 10.61 -4.41 -7.07
N VAL A 35 9.40 -4.39 -6.51
CA VAL A 35 8.48 -5.53 -6.54
C VAL A 35 8.15 -5.92 -7.98
N PHE A 36 7.71 -4.97 -8.80
CA PHE A 36 7.32 -5.27 -10.17
C PHE A 36 8.52 -5.61 -11.07
N ASN A 37 9.65 -4.90 -10.93
CA ASN A 37 10.88 -5.27 -11.63
C ASN A 37 11.24 -6.73 -11.35
N ARG A 38 11.09 -7.19 -10.09
CA ARG A 38 11.34 -8.59 -9.74
C ARG A 38 10.36 -9.56 -10.40
N VAL A 39 9.09 -9.22 -10.48
CA VAL A 39 8.03 -10.05 -11.08
C VAL A 39 8.23 -10.21 -12.58
N TYR A 40 8.57 -9.12 -13.27
CA TYR A 40 8.71 -9.10 -14.72
C TYR A 40 10.13 -9.41 -15.22
N GLU A 41 11.10 -9.56 -14.32
CA GLU A 41 12.49 -9.92 -14.63
C GLU A 41 12.59 -11.18 -15.51
N GLY A 42 13.25 -11.04 -16.66
CA GLY A 42 13.50 -12.12 -17.62
C GLY A 42 12.35 -12.40 -18.59
N GLN A 43 11.27 -11.62 -18.57
CA GLN A 43 10.21 -11.72 -19.58
C GLN A 43 10.62 -11.02 -20.89
N ALA A 44 10.27 -11.63 -22.03
CA ALA A 44 10.67 -11.14 -23.36
C ALA A 44 10.13 -9.73 -23.71
N LYS A 45 9.06 -9.29 -23.05
CA LYS A 45 8.47 -7.94 -23.19
C LYS A 45 8.32 -7.25 -21.84
N CYS A 46 9.38 -7.27 -21.03
CA CYS A 46 9.42 -6.67 -19.70
C CYS A 46 9.15 -5.16 -19.77
N PRO A 47 8.14 -4.65 -19.05
CA PRO A 47 8.00 -3.21 -18.83
C PRO A 47 9.17 -2.66 -18.02
N VAL A 48 9.43 -1.35 -18.12
CA VAL A 48 10.39 -0.64 -17.26
C VAL A 48 9.61 0.18 -16.24
N PHE A 49 9.93 -0.02 -14.95
CA PHE A 49 9.21 0.63 -13.85
C PHE A 49 9.96 1.84 -13.32
N TYR A 50 9.24 2.95 -13.17
CA TYR A 50 9.75 4.21 -12.66
C TYR A 50 8.90 4.70 -11.48
N SER A 51 9.56 5.13 -10.41
CA SER A 51 8.87 5.81 -9.31
C SER A 51 8.45 7.19 -9.80
N ILE A 52 7.30 7.69 -9.34
CA ILE A 52 6.83 9.05 -9.64
C ILE A 52 7.84 10.13 -9.20
N ASP A 53 8.77 9.81 -8.30
CA ASP A 53 9.87 10.70 -7.93
C ASP A 53 10.89 10.96 -9.04
N SER A 54 10.88 10.16 -10.11
CA SER A 54 11.64 10.40 -11.34
C SER A 54 11.06 11.50 -12.21
N VAL A 55 9.82 11.95 -11.96
CA VAL A 55 9.11 12.94 -12.78
C VAL A 55 8.82 14.21 -11.97
N ASN A 56 9.02 15.35 -12.60
CA ASN A 56 8.69 16.65 -12.06
C ASN A 56 7.19 16.96 -12.22
N VAL A 57 6.37 16.39 -11.34
CA VAL A 57 4.95 16.75 -11.23
C VAL A 57 4.81 17.88 -10.20
N SER A 58 4.60 19.10 -10.70
CA SER A 58 4.58 20.30 -9.86
C SER A 58 3.26 20.49 -9.11
N ARG A 59 3.21 21.43 -8.16
CA ARG A 59 1.97 21.76 -7.43
C ARG A 59 0.94 22.40 -8.34
N GLU A 60 1.38 23.15 -9.34
CA GLU A 60 0.52 23.78 -10.35
C GLU A 60 -0.22 22.71 -11.16
N VAL A 61 0.48 21.62 -11.54
CA VAL A 61 -0.14 20.47 -12.23
C VAL A 61 -1.16 19.76 -11.34
N LEU A 62 -0.85 19.55 -10.06
CA LEU A 62 -1.83 18.98 -9.12
C LEU A 62 -3.06 19.88 -8.95
N ALA A 63 -2.85 21.20 -8.82
CA ALA A 63 -3.92 22.18 -8.66
C ALA A 63 -4.82 22.26 -9.92
N LYS A 64 -4.26 22.12 -11.13
CA LYS A 64 -5.01 22.04 -12.39
C LYS A 64 -6.11 20.98 -12.35
N TYR A 65 -5.87 19.87 -11.66
CA TYR A 65 -6.82 18.76 -11.52
C TYR A 65 -7.51 18.67 -10.16
N GLY A 66 -7.36 19.67 -9.29
CA GLY A 66 -7.94 19.66 -7.94
C GLY A 66 -7.38 18.57 -7.02
N LEU A 67 -6.17 18.09 -7.29
CA LEU A 67 -5.54 17.01 -6.54
C LEU A 67 -4.69 17.54 -5.38
N THR A 68 -4.65 16.77 -4.29
CA THR A 68 -3.81 17.07 -3.12
C THR A 68 -2.34 16.69 -3.35
N LEU A 69 -1.47 17.05 -2.42
CA LEU A 69 -0.09 16.55 -2.40
C LEU A 69 -0.08 15.06 -2.06
N GLY A 70 0.73 14.28 -2.78
CA GLY A 70 0.93 12.85 -2.53
C GLY A 70 1.49 12.16 -3.76
N ASN A 71 2.15 11.02 -3.57
CA ASN A 71 2.71 10.25 -4.70
C ASN A 71 1.60 9.66 -5.58
N ARG A 72 0.55 9.09 -4.97
CA ARG A 72 -0.69 8.71 -5.67
C ARG A 72 -1.22 9.81 -6.56
N GLN A 73 -1.46 11.00 -5.98
CA GLN A 73 -2.01 12.13 -6.73
C GLN A 73 -1.08 12.59 -7.86
N ARG A 74 0.24 12.50 -7.68
CA ARG A 74 1.20 12.81 -8.74
C ARG A 74 1.14 11.80 -9.89
N VAL A 75 0.96 10.51 -9.61
CA VAL A 75 0.76 9.49 -10.65
C VAL A 75 -0.52 9.76 -11.44
N ILE A 76 -1.63 10.03 -10.75
CA ILE A 76 -2.91 10.35 -11.39
C ILE A 76 -2.79 11.61 -12.25
N ALA A 77 -2.16 12.67 -11.73
CA ALA A 77 -1.95 13.90 -12.49
C ALA A 77 -1.09 13.68 -13.73
N LEU A 78 -0.02 12.89 -13.62
CA LEU A 78 0.82 12.53 -14.76
C LEU A 78 0.02 11.75 -15.82
N ALA A 79 -0.83 10.81 -15.40
CA ALA A 79 -1.69 10.08 -16.31
C ALA A 79 -2.62 11.03 -17.10
N LYS A 80 -3.18 12.05 -16.44
CA LYS A 80 -4.04 13.05 -17.06
C LYS A 80 -3.30 13.97 -18.04
N GLU A 81 -2.07 14.36 -17.73
CA GLU A 81 -1.25 15.17 -18.66
C GLU A 81 -0.87 14.38 -19.92
N LEU A 82 -0.79 13.05 -19.83
CA LEU A 82 -0.42 12.15 -20.93
C LEU A 82 -1.63 11.46 -21.59
N GLU A 83 -2.85 11.92 -21.30
CA GLU A 83 -4.10 11.33 -21.81
C GLU A 83 -4.26 11.52 -23.33
N GLU A 84 -3.79 12.65 -23.87
CA GLU A 84 -3.88 12.99 -25.29
C GLU A 84 -2.85 12.26 -26.17
N LEU A 85 -2.01 11.41 -25.59
CA LEU A 85 -1.07 10.59 -26.36
C LEU A 85 -1.80 9.68 -27.36
N GLN A 86 -1.13 9.41 -28.48
CA GLN A 86 -1.64 8.54 -29.53
C GLN A 86 -2.14 7.19 -28.97
N GLU A 87 -3.21 6.64 -29.55
CA GLU A 87 -3.91 5.45 -29.04
C GLU A 87 -2.97 4.23 -28.84
N GLY A 88 -1.88 4.15 -29.61
CA GLY A 88 -0.84 3.12 -29.53
C GLY A 88 0.20 3.25 -28.41
N ALA A 89 0.21 4.34 -27.62
CA ALA A 89 1.20 4.54 -26.57
C ALA A 89 1.11 3.44 -25.49
N ALA A 90 2.22 2.74 -25.27
CA ALA A 90 2.29 1.59 -24.37
C ALA A 90 2.60 1.94 -22.90
N VAL A 91 2.79 3.23 -22.59
CA VAL A 91 2.98 3.73 -21.22
C VAL A 91 1.75 3.45 -20.33
N ARG A 92 1.99 3.16 -19.05
CA ARG A 92 0.96 2.95 -18.02
C ARG A 92 1.29 3.69 -16.73
N PHE A 93 0.26 3.97 -15.95
CA PHE A 93 0.35 4.60 -14.64
C PHE A 93 -0.36 3.71 -13.64
N MET A 94 0.24 3.44 -12.48
CA MET A 94 -0.35 2.58 -11.46
C MET A 94 -0.47 3.32 -10.13
N ALA A 95 -1.69 3.33 -9.61
CA ALA A 95 -2.03 3.95 -8.34
C ALA A 95 -2.72 2.94 -7.41
N ASP A 96 -2.45 3.07 -6.12
CA ASP A 96 -3.09 2.27 -5.08
C ASP A 96 -4.56 2.66 -4.90
N ARG A 97 -5.44 1.67 -4.74
CA ARG A 97 -6.86 1.94 -4.46
C ARG A 97 -7.08 2.60 -3.11
N ASP A 98 -6.20 2.31 -2.14
CA ASP A 98 -6.25 2.83 -0.77
C ASP A 98 -7.70 2.76 -0.21
N LEU A 99 -8.23 3.86 0.33
CA LEU A 99 -9.61 3.98 0.82
C LEU A 99 -10.62 4.38 -0.27
N ASP A 100 -10.18 4.78 -1.47
CA ASP A 100 -11.01 5.52 -2.42
C ASP A 100 -12.21 4.70 -2.88
N HIS A 101 -12.02 3.40 -3.13
CA HIS A 101 -13.06 2.49 -3.58
C HIS A 101 -14.29 2.35 -2.65
N TRP A 102 -14.20 2.82 -1.39
CA TRP A 102 -15.33 2.83 -0.45
C TRP A 102 -16.15 4.12 -0.45
N PHE A 103 -15.56 5.26 -0.86
CA PHE A 103 -16.19 6.58 -0.72
C PHE A 103 -16.53 7.25 -2.05
N ALA A 104 -15.75 6.97 -3.09
CA ALA A 104 -15.95 7.48 -4.43
C ALA A 104 -15.68 6.35 -5.42
N GLY A 105 -16.26 6.46 -6.62
CA GLY A 105 -15.77 5.64 -7.73
C GLY A 105 -14.28 5.93 -7.95
N LEU A 106 -13.53 4.91 -8.34
CA LEU A 106 -12.16 5.10 -8.81
C LEU A 106 -12.21 5.92 -10.10
N GLU A 107 -11.33 6.91 -10.23
CA GLU A 107 -11.32 7.75 -11.42
C GLU A 107 -10.89 6.94 -12.65
N GLU A 108 -11.59 7.14 -13.77
CA GLU A 108 -11.25 6.55 -15.05
C GLU A 108 -10.42 7.55 -15.85
N VAL A 109 -9.11 7.31 -15.91
CA VAL A 109 -8.15 8.07 -16.73
C VAL A 109 -7.50 7.11 -17.71
N VAL A 110 -7.32 7.53 -18.96
CA VAL A 110 -6.67 6.71 -19.98
C VAL A 110 -5.29 6.27 -19.49
N ARG A 111 -4.98 4.96 -19.62
CA ARG A 111 -3.71 4.32 -19.21
C ARG A 111 -3.43 4.31 -17.69
N LEU A 112 -4.30 4.89 -16.86
CA LEU A 112 -4.25 4.69 -15.41
C LEU A 112 -4.83 3.32 -15.06
N LYS A 113 -4.13 2.60 -14.20
CA LYS A 113 -4.52 1.33 -13.62
C LYS A 113 -4.52 1.49 -12.11
N TRP A 114 -5.58 0.99 -11.49
CA TRP A 114 -5.66 0.87 -10.04
C TRP A 114 -5.19 -0.52 -9.64
N THR A 115 -4.43 -0.64 -8.55
CA THR A 115 -4.00 -1.95 -8.03
C THR A 115 -5.19 -2.88 -7.80
N MET A 116 -5.00 -4.20 -7.85
CA MET A 116 -6.08 -5.18 -7.65
C MET A 116 -6.69 -5.07 -6.25
N PHE A 117 -5.84 -4.86 -5.26
CA PHE A 117 -6.19 -4.69 -3.86
C PHE A 117 -6.07 -3.24 -3.42
N THR A 118 -5.92 -3.00 -2.11
CA THR A 118 -5.72 -1.66 -1.55
C THR A 118 -4.35 -1.06 -1.89
N CYS A 119 -3.33 -1.92 -1.97
CA CYS A 119 -1.93 -1.58 -2.19
C CYS A 119 -1.13 -2.80 -2.67
N VAL A 120 0.11 -2.60 -3.13
CA VAL A 120 1.01 -3.66 -3.59
C VAL A 120 1.37 -4.64 -2.46
N GLU A 121 1.55 -4.17 -1.22
CA GLU A 121 1.88 -5.02 -0.07
C GLU A 121 0.77 -6.03 0.25
N ALA A 122 -0.48 -5.73 -0.10
CA ALA A 122 -1.61 -6.61 0.17
C ALA A 122 -1.48 -7.97 -0.52
N HIS A 123 -0.71 -8.07 -1.60
CA HIS A 123 -0.43 -9.35 -2.28
C HIS A 123 0.30 -10.35 -1.38
N PHE A 124 1.05 -9.88 -0.36
CA PHE A 124 1.81 -10.70 0.57
C PHE A 124 1.01 -11.11 1.80
N LEU A 125 -0.24 -10.68 1.95
CA LEU A 125 -1.15 -11.12 3.01
C LEU A 125 -1.74 -12.49 2.65
N THR A 126 -0.90 -13.51 2.62
CA THR A 126 -1.29 -14.92 2.44
C THR A 126 -0.57 -15.79 3.47
N PRO A 127 -1.16 -16.91 3.93
CA PRO A 127 -0.48 -17.83 4.84
C PRO A 127 0.89 -18.29 4.33
N GLU A 128 1.04 -18.46 3.02
CA GLU A 128 2.28 -18.89 2.37
C GLU A 128 3.36 -17.81 2.46
N ALA A 129 3.06 -16.57 2.06
CA ALA A 129 4.03 -15.48 2.13
C ALA A 129 4.39 -15.14 3.58
N LEU A 130 3.39 -15.12 4.47
CA LEU A 130 3.61 -14.90 5.90
C LEU A 130 4.50 -15.99 6.52
N ARG A 131 4.32 -17.27 6.13
CA ARG A 131 5.21 -18.37 6.56
C ARG A 131 6.66 -18.11 6.16
N GLU A 132 6.89 -17.75 4.90
CA GLU A 132 8.25 -17.49 4.40
C GLU A 132 8.91 -16.33 5.16
N ILE A 133 8.15 -15.27 5.47
CA ILE A 133 8.66 -14.11 6.19
C ILE A 133 8.96 -14.45 7.64
N VAL A 134 7.96 -14.91 8.39
CA VAL A 134 8.09 -14.99 9.86
C VAL A 134 8.82 -16.25 10.30
N ARG A 135 8.61 -17.39 9.64
CA ARG A 135 9.24 -18.66 10.06
C ARG A 135 10.54 -18.94 9.32
N VAL A 136 10.58 -18.75 8.01
CA VAL A 136 11.74 -19.17 7.21
C VAL A 136 12.84 -18.11 7.28
N ALA A 137 12.54 -16.87 6.90
CA ALA A 137 13.53 -15.80 6.91
C ALA A 137 13.85 -15.32 8.34
N ALA A 138 12.81 -15.02 9.13
CA ALA A 138 12.99 -14.41 10.44
C ALA A 138 13.13 -15.41 11.60
N ALA A 139 12.92 -16.71 11.37
CA ALA A 139 12.99 -17.76 12.41
C ALA A 139 12.18 -17.44 13.69
N ALA A 140 11.04 -16.76 13.55
CA ALA A 140 10.14 -16.47 14.64
C ALA A 140 9.38 -17.74 15.09
N ASP A 141 9.11 -17.80 16.39
CA ASP A 141 8.40 -18.89 17.06
C ASP A 141 6.88 -18.82 16.80
N VAL A 142 6.51 -19.02 15.54
CA VAL A 142 5.14 -19.16 15.05
C VAL A 142 4.97 -20.60 14.56
N THR A 143 4.19 -21.39 15.26
CA THR A 143 3.93 -22.79 14.88
C THR A 143 2.74 -22.89 13.94
N ASP A 144 1.63 -22.26 14.29
CA ASP A 144 0.39 -22.22 13.50
C ASP A 144 0.29 -20.93 12.68
N VAL A 145 0.76 -20.99 11.43
CA VAL A 145 0.79 -19.82 10.54
C VAL A 145 -0.61 -19.41 10.08
N VAL A 146 -1.55 -20.35 9.95
CA VAL A 146 -2.93 -20.02 9.52
C VAL A 146 -3.61 -19.21 10.61
N ARG A 147 -3.44 -19.61 11.88
CA ARG A 147 -3.94 -18.85 13.03
C ARG A 147 -3.26 -17.48 13.15
N PHE A 148 -1.95 -17.43 12.96
CA PHE A 148 -1.20 -16.18 12.92
C PHE A 148 -1.72 -15.24 11.83
N ALA A 149 -1.85 -15.71 10.60
CA ALA A 149 -2.34 -14.94 9.46
C ALA A 149 -3.74 -14.36 9.73
N ARG A 150 -4.67 -15.17 10.23
CA ARG A 150 -6.01 -14.69 10.62
C ARG A 150 -5.95 -13.60 11.70
N SER A 151 -5.05 -13.72 12.67
CA SER A 151 -4.88 -12.70 13.69
C SER A 151 -4.32 -11.39 13.10
N ILE A 152 -3.39 -11.46 12.15
CA ILE A 152 -2.87 -10.31 11.41
C ILE A 152 -3.99 -9.63 10.62
N GLU A 153 -4.79 -10.39 9.87
CA GLU A 153 -5.94 -9.88 9.12
C GLU A 153 -6.94 -9.14 10.01
N CYS A 154 -7.25 -9.67 11.20
CA CYS A 154 -8.14 -9.00 12.15
C CYS A 154 -7.59 -7.64 12.58
N VAL A 155 -6.30 -7.54 12.90
CA VAL A 155 -5.67 -6.27 13.30
C VAL A 155 -5.68 -5.27 12.14
N LEU A 156 -5.33 -5.72 10.93
CA LEU A 156 -5.32 -4.84 9.75
C LEU A 156 -6.71 -4.31 9.42
N ARG A 157 -7.73 -5.15 9.52
CA ARG A 157 -9.13 -4.74 9.34
C ARG A 157 -9.55 -3.70 10.38
N ASP A 158 -9.12 -3.86 11.63
CA ASP A 158 -9.39 -2.90 12.69
C ASP A 158 -8.77 -1.53 12.39
N LEU A 159 -7.49 -1.51 12.00
CA LEU A 159 -6.78 -0.27 11.66
C LEU A 159 -7.35 0.39 10.41
N TYR A 160 -7.61 -0.39 9.37
CA TYR A 160 -8.20 0.09 8.12
C TYR A 160 -9.60 0.67 8.36
N SER A 161 -10.43 0.02 9.19
CA SER A 161 -11.74 0.55 9.57
C SER A 161 -11.63 1.90 10.27
N LEU A 162 -10.64 2.10 11.15
CA LEU A 162 -10.40 3.41 11.76
C LEU A 162 -10.02 4.48 10.72
N ARG A 163 -9.28 4.12 9.66
CA ARG A 163 -8.95 5.03 8.55
C ARG A 163 -10.18 5.42 7.76
N LEU A 164 -11.10 4.47 7.53
CA LEU A 164 -12.41 4.76 6.94
C LEU A 164 -13.23 5.71 7.83
N VAL A 165 -13.25 5.51 9.15
CA VAL A 165 -13.91 6.42 10.11
C VAL A 165 -13.32 7.82 10.05
N ASP A 166 -11.99 7.93 10.07
CA ASP A 166 -11.26 9.20 9.99
C ASP A 166 -11.68 10.01 8.75
N ARG A 167 -11.76 9.34 7.59
CA ARG A 167 -12.20 9.93 6.33
C ARG A 167 -13.70 10.28 6.35
N GLN A 168 -14.56 9.34 6.74
CA GLN A 168 -16.02 9.52 6.76
C GLN A 168 -16.43 10.71 7.64
N LEU A 169 -15.81 10.82 8.82
CA LEU A 169 -16.12 11.84 9.81
C LEU A 169 -15.25 13.11 9.66
N THR A 170 -14.36 13.13 8.66
CA THR A 170 -13.43 14.23 8.35
C THR A 170 -12.64 14.67 9.60
N LEU A 171 -12.12 13.71 10.35
CA LEU A 171 -11.44 13.97 11.63
C LEU A 171 -10.00 14.44 11.43
N ASN A 172 -9.35 14.03 10.34
CA ASN A 172 -7.96 14.33 9.99
C ASN A 172 -6.99 13.97 11.13
N MET A 173 -7.12 12.75 11.65
CA MET A 173 -6.35 12.30 12.80
C MET A 173 -4.88 12.06 12.48
N SER A 174 -4.02 12.46 13.41
CA SER A 174 -2.64 12.01 13.49
C SER A 174 -2.58 10.65 14.20
N TRP A 175 -2.04 9.65 13.52
CA TRP A 175 -1.98 8.26 14.00
C TRP A 175 -0.98 8.08 15.13
N VAL A 176 -1.34 7.26 16.12
CA VAL A 176 -0.46 6.91 17.25
C VAL A 176 0.27 5.59 16.98
N ALA A 177 1.47 5.43 17.54
CA ALA A 177 2.30 4.24 17.33
C ALA A 177 1.59 2.94 17.76
N LEU A 178 1.52 1.96 16.86
CA LEU A 178 0.76 0.73 17.01
C LEU A 178 1.32 -0.22 18.08
N ARG A 179 2.65 -0.35 18.13
CA ARG A 179 3.37 -1.38 18.91
C ARG A 179 2.97 -1.49 20.40
N ARG A 180 2.54 -0.39 21.02
CA ARG A 180 2.16 -0.35 22.46
C ARG A 180 0.84 -1.04 22.78
N TYR A 181 0.06 -1.33 21.74
CA TYR A 181 -1.30 -1.89 21.84
C TYR A 181 -1.36 -3.31 21.27
N LEU A 182 -0.20 -3.87 20.93
CA LEU A 182 -0.06 -5.23 20.45
C LEU A 182 0.54 -6.12 21.54
N SER A 183 0.06 -7.35 21.62
CA SER A 183 0.63 -8.39 22.48
C SER A 183 0.58 -9.75 21.80
N ARG A 184 1.48 -10.65 22.20
CA ARG A 184 1.53 -12.02 21.70
C ARG A 184 0.73 -12.93 22.62
N ARG A 185 -0.08 -13.81 22.04
CA ARG A 185 -0.70 -14.94 22.75
C ARG A 185 -0.55 -16.21 21.94
N LYS A 186 0.42 -17.06 22.32
CA LYS A 186 0.82 -18.24 21.53
C LYS A 186 1.20 -17.82 20.10
N ASP A 187 0.45 -18.29 19.09
CA ASP A 187 0.59 -18.00 17.66
C ASP A 187 -0.25 -16.82 17.17
N GLU A 188 -0.94 -16.10 18.08
CA GLU A 188 -1.80 -14.97 17.73
C GLU A 188 -1.18 -13.63 18.10
N VAL A 189 -1.42 -12.65 17.23
CA VAL A 189 -1.30 -11.23 17.55
C VAL A 189 -2.62 -10.74 18.15
N ILE A 190 -2.54 -10.12 19.32
CA ILE A 190 -3.68 -9.56 20.03
C ILE A 190 -3.56 -8.04 20.01
N PHE A 191 -4.56 -7.37 19.45
CA PHE A 191 -4.65 -5.92 19.39
C PHE A 191 -5.71 -5.40 20.38
N ASP A 192 -5.27 -4.52 21.27
CA ASP A 192 -6.15 -3.81 22.20
C ASP A 192 -6.75 -2.58 21.50
N ALA A 193 -7.77 -2.84 20.67
CA ALA A 193 -8.41 -1.83 19.84
C ALA A 193 -9.04 -0.70 20.66
N GLU A 194 -9.72 -1.02 21.77
CA GLU A 194 -10.35 0.00 22.63
C GLU A 194 -9.32 0.97 23.20
N ARG A 195 -8.22 0.44 23.74
CA ARG A 195 -7.14 1.27 24.28
C ARG A 195 -6.42 2.06 23.18
N TYR A 196 -6.27 1.48 22.00
CA TYR A 196 -5.70 2.18 20.84
C TYR A 196 -6.58 3.36 20.43
N ILE A 197 -7.89 3.14 20.29
CA ILE A 197 -8.87 4.19 19.96
C ILE A 197 -8.85 5.30 21.02
N ASP A 198 -8.82 4.95 22.31
CA ASP A 198 -8.74 5.95 23.38
C ASP A 198 -7.48 6.80 23.29
N ALA A 199 -6.34 6.19 23.00
CA ALA A 199 -5.10 6.93 22.82
C ALA A 199 -5.13 7.82 21.57
N LEU A 200 -5.64 7.31 20.45
CA LEU A 200 -5.77 8.03 19.19
C LEU A 200 -6.69 9.26 19.36
N LEU A 201 -7.83 9.11 20.03
CA LEU A 201 -8.75 10.21 20.26
C LEU A 201 -8.19 11.24 21.25
N ASN A 202 -7.47 10.80 22.28
CA ASN A 202 -6.85 11.71 23.23
C ASN A 202 -5.73 12.55 22.56
N SER A 203 -4.86 11.93 21.75
CA SER A 203 -3.78 12.66 21.06
C SER A 203 -4.31 13.69 20.06
N ASN A 204 -5.50 13.45 19.51
CA ASN A 204 -6.16 14.34 18.55
C ASN A 204 -7.18 15.29 19.20
N GLN A 205 -7.34 15.28 20.53
CA GLN A 205 -8.33 16.10 21.27
C GLN A 205 -9.80 15.81 20.87
N LEU A 206 -10.09 14.59 20.40
CA LEU A 206 -11.39 14.15 19.88
C LEU A 206 -12.15 13.23 20.84
N PHE A 207 -11.72 13.07 22.09
CA PHE A 207 -12.33 12.12 23.05
C PHE A 207 -13.84 12.34 23.25
N ARG A 208 -14.32 13.59 23.11
CA ARG A 208 -15.76 13.90 23.17
C ARG A 208 -16.58 13.22 22.06
N ARG A 209 -15.96 12.85 20.94
CA ARG A 209 -16.56 12.13 19.82
C ARG A 209 -16.39 10.61 19.91
N LYS A 210 -15.90 10.07 21.04
CA LYS A 210 -15.63 8.62 21.21
C LYS A 210 -16.81 7.74 20.84
N ALA A 211 -18.02 8.07 21.29
CA ALA A 211 -19.21 7.26 21.01
C ALA A 211 -19.51 7.19 19.50
N GLU A 212 -19.38 8.32 18.79
CA GLU A 212 -19.57 8.41 17.34
C GLU A 212 -18.51 7.58 16.59
N VAL A 213 -17.24 7.71 16.99
CA VAL A 213 -16.11 6.98 16.39
C VAL A 213 -16.26 5.47 16.60
N ILE A 214 -16.62 5.01 17.81
CA ILE A 214 -16.83 3.59 18.09
C ILE A 214 -17.99 3.03 17.27
N ALA A 215 -19.09 3.77 17.15
CA ALA A 215 -20.25 3.34 16.37
C ALA A 215 -19.90 3.20 14.87
N SER A 216 -19.20 4.18 14.30
CA SER A 216 -18.75 4.15 12.90
C SER A 216 -17.69 3.07 12.67
N TRP A 217 -16.74 2.89 13.59
CA TRP A 217 -15.72 1.83 13.52
C TRP A 217 -16.35 0.44 13.52
N ALA A 218 -17.30 0.18 14.42
CA ALA A 218 -18.01 -1.10 14.46
C ALA A 218 -18.77 -1.39 13.16
N ALA A 219 -19.37 -0.36 12.55
CA ALA A 219 -20.05 -0.49 11.26
C ALA A 219 -19.08 -0.84 10.12
N TRP A 220 -17.95 -0.12 10.01
CA TRP A 220 -16.93 -0.40 8.98
C TRP A 220 -16.24 -1.74 9.16
N LYS A 221 -15.93 -2.11 10.40
CA LYS A 221 -15.35 -3.43 10.72
C LYS A 221 -16.25 -4.58 10.30
N GLY A 222 -17.57 -4.39 10.44
CA GLY A 222 -18.60 -5.35 10.06
C GLY A 222 -18.98 -5.31 8.58
N ALA A 223 -18.43 -4.40 7.78
CA ALA A 223 -18.69 -4.35 6.35
C ALA A 223 -18.14 -5.62 5.67
N ASP A 224 -18.94 -6.21 4.78
CA ASP A 224 -18.56 -7.39 4.03
C ASP A 224 -17.46 -7.04 3.02
N ALA A 225 -16.23 -7.39 3.36
CA ALA A 225 -15.11 -7.49 2.44
C ALA A 225 -14.73 -8.97 2.28
N PRO A 226 -15.02 -9.59 1.11
CA PRO A 226 -14.75 -11.01 0.88
C PRO A 226 -13.27 -11.37 1.03
N ASP A 227 -12.39 -10.41 0.79
CA ASP A 227 -10.94 -10.57 0.83
C ASP A 227 -10.30 -9.52 1.75
N SER A 228 -9.54 -9.97 2.76
CA SER A 228 -8.85 -9.10 3.72
C SER A 228 -7.83 -8.16 3.05
N ARG A 229 -7.35 -8.50 1.84
CA ARG A 229 -6.44 -7.66 1.05
C ARG A 229 -7.11 -6.36 0.55
N GLN A 230 -8.44 -6.34 0.50
CA GLN A 230 -9.24 -5.15 0.15
C GLN A 230 -9.51 -4.22 1.35
N VAL A 231 -9.12 -4.63 2.57
CA VAL A 231 -9.37 -3.87 3.81
C VAL A 231 -8.14 -3.83 4.71
N MET A 232 -7.00 -3.48 4.11
CA MET A 232 -5.74 -3.27 4.82
C MET A 232 -4.97 -2.09 4.22
N GLN A 233 -3.90 -1.67 4.90
CA GLN A 233 -2.97 -0.66 4.41
C GLN A 233 -1.55 -1.20 4.53
N GLY A 234 -0.72 -0.96 3.51
CA GLY A 234 0.60 -1.59 3.35
C GLY A 234 1.55 -1.32 4.51
N HIS A 235 1.63 -0.06 4.97
CA HIS A 235 2.49 0.30 6.09
C HIS A 235 2.05 -0.35 7.42
N ASP A 236 0.74 -0.50 7.65
CA ASP A 236 0.23 -1.21 8.83
C ASP A 236 0.66 -2.68 8.78
N LEU A 237 0.65 -3.33 7.60
CA LEU A 237 1.15 -4.70 7.43
C LEU A 237 2.64 -4.81 7.71
N THR A 238 3.48 -3.94 7.12
CA THR A 238 4.93 -4.01 7.33
C THR A 238 5.30 -3.70 8.78
N GLU A 239 4.65 -2.73 9.44
CA GLU A 239 4.87 -2.44 10.86
C GLU A 239 4.47 -3.61 11.74
N LEU A 240 3.32 -4.24 11.46
CA LEU A 240 2.79 -5.36 12.22
C LEU A 240 3.67 -6.61 12.10
N LEU A 241 4.17 -6.92 10.89
CA LEU A 241 5.11 -8.02 10.69
C LEU A 241 6.46 -7.74 11.35
N ALA A 242 6.99 -6.52 11.25
CA ALA A 242 8.23 -6.14 11.91
C ALA A 242 8.11 -6.26 13.44
N TRP A 243 6.98 -5.85 14.01
CA TRP A 243 6.68 -6.07 15.43
C TRP A 243 6.57 -7.56 15.76
N ALA A 244 5.87 -8.35 14.94
CA ALA A 244 5.65 -9.77 15.16
C ALA A 244 6.98 -10.54 15.16
N VAL A 245 7.90 -10.24 14.24
CA VAL A 245 9.25 -10.85 14.26
C VAL A 245 9.92 -10.69 15.61
N SER A 246 9.90 -9.48 16.19
CA SER A 246 10.45 -9.27 17.54
C SER A 246 9.67 -9.98 18.64
N ALA A 247 8.34 -9.85 18.65
CA ALA A 247 7.49 -10.37 19.72
C ALA A 247 7.46 -11.92 19.77
N PHE A 248 7.71 -12.55 18.63
CA PHE A 248 7.78 -13.99 18.49
C PHE A 248 9.22 -14.53 18.52
N GLY A 249 10.19 -13.74 18.99
CA GLY A 249 11.56 -14.20 19.23
C GLY A 249 12.38 -14.46 17.97
N GLY A 250 11.96 -13.92 16.83
CA GLY A 250 12.69 -13.99 15.58
C GLY A 250 13.97 -13.16 15.57
N VAL A 251 14.75 -13.33 14.52
CA VAL A 251 16.03 -12.66 14.30
C VAL A 251 15.79 -11.14 14.15
N LYS A 252 16.39 -10.36 15.04
CA LYS A 252 16.15 -8.91 15.17
C LYS A 252 16.42 -8.09 13.91
N THR A 253 17.31 -8.54 13.03
CA THR A 253 17.61 -7.86 11.77
C THR A 253 16.42 -7.82 10.81
N PHE A 254 15.46 -8.75 10.97
CA PHE A 254 14.21 -8.76 10.20
C PHE A 254 13.05 -8.06 10.90
N ALA A 255 13.29 -7.40 12.04
CA ALA A 255 12.25 -6.74 12.84
C ALA A 255 12.09 -5.23 12.53
N SER A 256 12.40 -4.81 11.30
CA SER A 256 12.17 -3.46 10.79
C SER A 256 11.26 -3.50 9.56
N THR A 257 10.52 -2.42 9.31
CA THR A 257 9.66 -2.29 8.12
C THR A 257 10.46 -2.43 6.85
N GLU A 258 11.63 -1.79 6.77
CA GLU A 258 12.55 -1.90 5.63
C GLU A 258 12.96 -3.35 5.34
N ALA A 259 13.28 -4.13 6.38
CA ALA A 259 13.64 -5.54 6.19
C ALA A 259 12.44 -6.37 5.69
N ILE A 260 11.23 -6.09 6.17
CA ILE A 260 10.01 -6.74 5.67
C ILE A 260 9.76 -6.38 4.20
N GLU A 261 9.91 -5.12 3.81
CA GLU A 261 9.78 -4.67 2.42
C GLU A 261 10.83 -5.35 1.52
N ARG A 262 12.08 -5.51 1.98
CA ARG A 262 13.09 -6.28 1.23
C ARG A 262 12.67 -7.74 1.05
N LEU A 263 12.07 -8.36 2.06
CA LEU A 263 11.55 -9.73 1.95
C LEU A 263 10.38 -9.81 0.96
N PHE A 264 9.48 -8.82 0.94
CA PHE A 264 8.44 -8.73 -0.08
C PHE A 264 9.03 -8.69 -1.48
N VAL A 265 10.02 -7.84 -1.73
CA VAL A 265 10.71 -7.80 -3.04
C VAL A 265 11.29 -9.17 -3.39
N VAL A 266 11.97 -9.86 -2.47
CA VAL A 266 12.54 -11.20 -2.74
C VAL A 266 11.46 -12.22 -3.09
N LEU A 267 10.32 -12.18 -2.39
CA LEU A 267 9.21 -13.11 -2.56
C LEU A 267 8.32 -12.80 -3.77
N ALA A 268 8.38 -11.58 -4.32
CA ALA A 268 7.44 -11.07 -5.32
C ALA A 268 7.21 -12.02 -6.51
N LYS A 269 8.27 -12.64 -7.04
CA LYS A 269 8.19 -13.57 -8.17
C LYS A 269 7.34 -14.83 -7.88
N GLY A 270 7.22 -15.20 -6.61
CA GLY A 270 6.42 -16.33 -6.15
C GLY A 270 4.97 -16.00 -5.82
N VAL A 271 4.54 -14.74 -5.98
CA VAL A 271 3.19 -14.28 -5.66
C VAL A 271 2.40 -14.07 -6.96
N PRO A 272 1.50 -14.99 -7.35
CA PRO A 272 0.92 -15.02 -8.69
C PRO A 272 0.11 -13.77 -9.05
N THR A 273 -0.63 -13.22 -8.09
CA THR A 273 -1.51 -12.07 -8.32
C THR A 273 -0.77 -10.79 -8.71
N LEU A 274 0.53 -10.66 -8.38
CA LEU A 274 1.32 -9.49 -8.82
C LEU A 274 1.56 -9.47 -10.34
N ALA A 275 1.64 -10.64 -10.98
CA ALA A 275 1.84 -10.70 -12.44
C ALA A 275 0.59 -10.27 -13.22
N GLU A 276 -0.58 -10.29 -12.56
CA GLU A 276 -1.89 -9.96 -13.12
C GLU A 276 -2.18 -8.45 -13.07
N GLU A 277 -1.41 -7.66 -12.32
CA GLU A 277 -1.63 -6.21 -12.12
C GLU A 277 -1.54 -5.37 -13.40
N LEU A 278 -0.71 -5.78 -14.36
CA LEU A 278 -0.53 -5.08 -15.64
C LEU A 278 -1.25 -5.71 -16.83
N VAL A 279 -2.04 -6.77 -16.60
CA VAL A 279 -2.78 -7.46 -17.67
C VAL A 279 -4.00 -6.64 -18.13
#